data_AF-A0A7J4FK90-F1
#
_entry.id   AF-A0A7J4FK90-F1
#
_cell.length_a   1.000
_cell.length_b   1.000
_cell.length_c   1.000
_cell.angle_alpha   90.00
_cell.angle_beta   90.00
_cell.angle_gamma   90.00
#
_symmetry.space_group_name_H-M   'P 1'
#
loop_
_entity.id
_entity.type
_entity.pdbx_description
1 polymer ?
#
loop_
_entity_poly.entity_id
_entity_poly.type
_entity_poly.pdbx_seq_one_letter_code
_entity_poly.pdbx_strand_id
1 'polypeptide(L)'
;MELDFVDRAILDNMQGSVGVSELADRTGFARTTVLMHLHRLERLGIVVHKKVFTGRRGRPRLLYKLKRPHPSITATANPILIEFKKLRHLCRFEKGRWCKKIKKKCTPKNCPFPIR
;
A
#
# COMPACT_ATOMS: atom_id res chain seq x y z
N MET A 1 -10.16 3.36 -10.38
CA MET A 1 -9.30 2.19 -10.07
C MET A 1 -8.68 2.44 -8.72
N GLU A 2 -8.84 1.52 -7.76
CA GLU A 2 -8.44 1.77 -6.37
C GLU A 2 -7.06 1.17 -6.09
N LEU A 3 -6.14 2.00 -5.60
CA LEU A 3 -4.84 1.55 -5.08
C LEU A 3 -5.06 0.98 -3.69
N ASP A 4 -4.61 -0.26 -3.49
CA ASP A 4 -4.69 -0.91 -2.19
C ASP A 4 -3.59 -0.43 -1.23
N PHE A 5 -3.61 -0.94 0.00
CA PHE A 5 -2.65 -0.57 1.03
C PHE A 5 -1.20 -0.91 0.63
N VAL A 6 -0.99 -2.03 -0.07
CA VAL A 6 0.34 -2.48 -0.48
C VAL A 6 0.87 -1.61 -1.62
N ASP A 7 0.00 -1.27 -2.59
CA ASP A 7 0.31 -0.34 -3.67
C ASP A 7 0.79 1.01 -3.10
N ARG A 8 0.05 1.58 -2.14
CA ARG A 8 0.40 2.86 -1.50
C ARG A 8 1.72 2.77 -0.75
N ALA A 9 1.89 1.74 0.08
CA ALA A 9 3.13 1.54 0.83
C ALA A 9 4.36 1.38 -0.09
N ILE A 10 4.22 0.71 -1.24
CA ILE A 10 5.29 0.61 -2.23
C ILE A 10 5.61 1.98 -2.85
N LEU A 11 4.58 2.74 -3.22
CA LEU A 11 4.74 4.06 -3.83
C LEU A 11 5.38 5.06 -2.86
N ASP A 12 4.94 5.07 -1.60
CA ASP A 12 5.47 5.96 -0.54
C ASP A 12 6.94 5.69 -0.21
N ASN A 13 7.38 4.43 -0.37
CA ASN A 13 8.78 4.01 -0.12
C ASN A 13 9.67 4.06 -1.39
N MET A 14 9.12 4.46 -2.54
CA MET A 14 9.85 4.53 -3.80
C MET A 14 10.54 5.89 -3.95
N GLN A 15 11.82 5.95 -3.56
CA GLN A 15 12.67 7.14 -3.76
C GLN A 15 13.64 6.90 -4.92
N GLY A 16 13.43 7.59 -6.05
CA GLY A 16 14.31 7.48 -7.22
C GLY A 16 14.12 6.16 -7.97
N SER A 17 15.23 5.49 -8.31
CA SER A 17 15.23 4.18 -8.98
C SER A 17 15.59 3.08 -7.98
N VAL A 18 14.67 2.15 -7.73
CA VAL A 18 14.75 1.20 -6.62
C VAL A 18 14.61 -0.24 -7.12
N GLY A 19 15.35 -1.17 -6.51
CA GLY A 19 15.23 -2.60 -6.80
C GLY A 19 14.09 -3.28 -6.02
N VAL A 20 13.65 -4.45 -6.48
CA VAL A 20 12.60 -5.23 -5.79
C VAL A 20 13.04 -5.65 -4.39
N SER A 21 14.30 -6.07 -4.22
CA SER A 21 14.82 -6.48 -2.90
C SER A 21 14.84 -5.30 -1.93
N GLU A 22 15.33 -4.15 -2.38
CA GLU A 22 15.39 -2.94 -1.55
C GLU A 22 13.99 -2.44 -1.15
N LEU A 23 13.01 -2.53 -2.05
CA LEU A 23 11.61 -2.23 -1.70
C LEU A 23 11.03 -3.24 -0.70
N ALA A 24 11.36 -4.52 -0.84
CA ALA A 24 10.94 -5.55 0.12
C ALA A 24 11.53 -5.28 1.52
N ASP A 25 12.81 -4.90 1.59
CA ASP A 25 13.48 -4.59 2.85
C ASP A 25 12.89 -3.34 3.52
N ARG A 26 12.56 -2.30 2.74
CA ARG A 26 11.96 -1.06 3.26
C ARG A 26 10.51 -1.23 3.73
N THR A 27 9.73 -2.02 3.00
CA THR A 27 8.29 -2.18 3.28
C THR A 27 7.98 -3.35 4.21
N GLY A 28 8.91 -4.29 4.40
CA GLY A 28 8.71 -5.52 5.16
C GLY A 28 7.82 -6.55 4.44
N PHE A 29 7.46 -6.32 3.18
CA PHE A 29 6.67 -7.26 2.39
C PHE A 29 7.53 -8.35 1.77
N ALA A 30 6.91 -9.51 1.52
CA ALA A 30 7.56 -10.57 0.75
C ALA A 30 7.91 -10.10 -0.66
N ARG A 31 9.08 -10.52 -1.16
CA ARG A 31 9.61 -10.12 -2.47
C ARG A 31 8.64 -10.43 -3.63
N THR A 32 7.91 -11.54 -3.54
CA THR A 32 6.90 -11.94 -4.52
C THR A 32 5.71 -10.99 -4.54
N THR A 33 5.24 -10.56 -3.37
CA THR A 33 4.19 -9.55 -3.22
C THR A 33 4.62 -8.24 -3.86
N VAL A 34 5.81 -7.74 -3.52
CA VAL A 34 6.34 -6.50 -4.10
C VAL A 34 6.41 -6.60 -5.63
N LEU A 35 6.89 -7.72 -6.18
CA LEU A 35 6.97 -7.92 -7.62
C LEU A 35 5.58 -7.92 -8.30
N MET A 36 4.59 -8.60 -7.71
CA MET A 36 3.22 -8.65 -8.23
C MET A 36 2.61 -7.25 -8.28
N HIS A 37 2.73 -6.48 -7.19
CA HIS A 37 2.21 -5.11 -7.14
C HIS A 37 2.97 -4.17 -8.07
N LEU A 38 4.30 -4.31 -8.22
CA LEU A 38 5.06 -3.54 -9.20
C LEU A 38 4.61 -3.81 -10.64
N HIS A 39 4.33 -5.07 -11.01
CA HIS A 39 3.79 -5.37 -12.34
C HIS A 39 2.41 -4.78 -12.56
N ARG A 40 1.56 -4.77 -11.52
CA ARG A 40 0.27 -4.10 -11.58
C ARG A 40 0.45 -2.58 -11.76
N LEU A 41 1.27 -1.93 -10.94
CA LEU A 41 1.55 -0.49 -11.01
C LEU A 41 2.18 -0.08 -12.34
N GLU A 42 2.98 -0.96 -12.94
CA GLU A 42 3.52 -0.80 -14.29
C GLU A 42 2.43 -0.86 -15.37
N ARG A 43 1.53 -1.86 -15.30
CA ARG A 43 0.37 -1.93 -16.21
C ARG A 43 -0.53 -0.70 -16.11
N LEU A 44 -0.58 -0.09 -14.92
CA LEU A 44 -1.31 1.17 -14.68
C LEU A 44 -0.54 2.41 -15.16
N GLY A 45 0.71 2.26 -15.61
CA GLY A 45 1.55 3.36 -16.08
C GLY A 45 2.07 4.29 -14.98
N ILE A 46 1.93 3.90 -13.70
CA ILE A 46 2.38 4.67 -12.53
C ILE A 46 3.88 4.51 -12.33
N VAL A 47 4.38 3.29 -12.53
CA VAL A 47 5.78 2.90 -12.38
C VAL A 47 6.33 2.51 -13.75
N VAL A 48 7.60 2.84 -14.00
CA VAL A 48 8.37 2.35 -15.14
C VAL A 48 9.61 1.61 -14.66
N HIS A 49 10.02 0.56 -15.38
CA HIS A 49 11.26 -0.15 -15.08
C HIS A 49 12.34 0.11 -16.12
N LYS A 50 13.59 0.01 -15.69
CA LYS A 50 14.79 0.00 -16.55
C LYS A 50 15.60 -1.25 -16.27
N LYS A 51 16.01 -1.94 -17.33
CA LYS A 51 16.99 -3.03 -17.25
C LYS A 51 18.39 -2.43 -17.08
N VAL A 52 19.09 -2.86 -16.05
CA VAL A 52 20.47 -2.48 -15.76
C VAL A 52 21.36 -3.71 -15.89
N PHE A 53 22.33 -3.61 -16.80
CA PHE A 53 23.35 -4.62 -17.02
C PHE A 53 24.57 -4.26 -16.18
N THR A 54 25.02 -5.18 -15.31
CA THR A 54 26.15 -4.96 -14.41
C THR A 54 27.49 -5.39 -15.02
N GLY A 55 27.56 -5.62 -16.34
CA GLY A 55 28.76 -6.09 -17.04
C GLY A 55 29.21 -7.52 -16.70
N ARG A 56 28.51 -8.21 -15.79
CA ARG A 56 28.78 -9.59 -15.39
C ARG A 56 27.77 -10.54 -16.05
N ARG A 57 28.18 -11.80 -16.28
CA ARG A 57 27.25 -12.87 -16.69
C ARG A 57 26.14 -13.01 -15.64
N GLY A 58 24.90 -13.03 -16.09
CA GLY A 58 23.72 -13.18 -15.23
C GLY A 58 22.50 -12.41 -15.74
N ARG A 59 21.39 -12.56 -15.01
CA ARG A 59 20.13 -11.87 -15.34
C ARG A 59 20.26 -10.36 -15.10
N PRO A 60 19.84 -9.50 -16.03
CA PRO A 60 19.81 -8.06 -15.82
C PRO A 60 18.97 -7.69 -14.60
N ARG A 61 19.42 -6.69 -13.84
CA ARG A 61 18.66 -6.16 -12.70
C ARG A 61 17.57 -5.22 -13.20
N LEU A 62 16.39 -5.29 -12.61
CA LEU A 62 15.30 -4.37 -12.88
C LEU A 62 15.29 -3.29 -11.80
N LEU A 63 15.38 -2.04 -12.21
CA LEU A 63 15.16 -0.89 -11.35
C LEU A 63 13.84 -0.23 -11.71
N TYR A 64 13.01 0.01 -10.71
CA TYR A 64 11.70 0.61 -10.84
C TYR A 64 11.74 2.06 -10.37
N LYS A 65 11.05 2.95 -11.07
CA LYS A 65 10.93 4.36 -10.70
C LYS A 65 9.52 4.88 -10.98
N LEU A 66 9.11 5.89 -10.22
CA LEU A 66 7.86 6.60 -10.48
C LEU A 66 7.92 7.36 -11.81
N LYS A 67 6.84 7.30 -12.58
CA LYS A 67 6.64 8.14 -13.76
C LYS A 67 6.20 9.54 -13.30
N ARG A 68 7.05 10.57 -13.45
CA ARG A 68 6.76 11.96 -13.02
C ARG A 68 5.63 12.62 -13.84
N PRO A 69 4.89 13.58 -13.26
CA PRO A 69 4.20 13.49 -11.97
C PRO A 69 2.78 12.99 -12.21
N HIS A 70 2.33 11.95 -11.51
CA HIS A 70 0.92 11.57 -11.53
C HIS A 70 0.22 12.41 -10.43
N PRO A 71 -0.59 13.42 -10.78
CA PRO A 71 -1.20 14.33 -9.80
C PRO A 71 -2.39 13.71 -9.04
N SER A 72 -2.50 12.38 -8.97
CA SER A 72 -3.71 11.69 -8.49
C SER A 72 -3.48 10.71 -7.33
N ILE A 73 -2.26 10.56 -6.82
CA ILE A 73 -2.00 9.69 -5.65
C ILE A 73 -2.19 10.45 -4.32
N THR A 74 -2.66 11.69 -4.35
CA THR A 74 -3.36 12.30 -3.21
C THR A 74 -4.83 11.89 -3.23
N ALA A 75 -5.10 10.58 -3.23
CA ALA A 75 -6.33 10.13 -2.60
C ALA A 75 -6.10 10.36 -1.10
N THR A 76 -6.68 11.44 -0.60
CA THR A 76 -6.75 11.91 0.78
C THR A 76 -7.20 10.80 1.73
N ALA A 77 -6.35 9.81 1.98
CA ALA A 77 -6.44 9.00 3.18
C ALA A 77 -5.75 9.83 4.27
N ASN A 78 -6.50 10.75 4.88
CA ASN A 78 -6.04 11.42 6.08
C ASN A 78 -5.76 10.31 7.11
N PRO A 79 -4.50 10.06 7.49
CA PRO A 79 -4.22 9.03 8.48
C PRO A 79 -4.87 9.45 9.80
N ILE A 80 -5.90 8.71 10.23
CA ILE A 80 -6.55 8.98 11.51
C ILE A 80 -5.67 8.35 12.58
N LEU A 81 -5.06 9.20 13.41
CA LEU A 81 -4.34 8.74 14.61
C LEU A 81 -5.38 8.26 15.63
N ILE A 82 -5.40 6.94 15.87
CA ILE A 82 -6.25 6.30 16.86
C ILE A 82 -5.35 5.67 17.92
N GLU A 83 -5.59 5.97 19.20
CA GLU A 83 -4.91 5.29 20.30
C GLU A 83 -5.12 3.78 20.23
N PHE A 84 -4.06 3.00 20.49
CA PHE A 84 -4.12 1.54 20.48
C PHE A 84 -5.23 0.96 21.36
N LYS A 85 -5.53 1.61 22.51
CA LYS A 85 -6.63 1.22 23.41
C LYS A 85 -8.00 1.32 22.71
N LYS A 86 -8.21 2.35 21.90
CA LYS A 86 -9.44 2.56 21.11
C LYS A 86 -9.51 1.57 19.94
N LEU A 87 -8.39 1.31 19.26
CA LEU A 87 -8.31 0.30 18.19
C LEU A 87 -8.61 -1.12 18.72
N ARG A 88 -8.03 -1.50 19.85
CA ARG A 88 -8.28 -2.80 20.50
C ARG A 88 -9.74 -2.96 20.91
N HIS A 89 -10.36 -1.87 21.38
CA HIS A 89 -11.80 -1.85 21.66
C HIS A 89 -12.58 -2.10 20.36
N LEU A 90 -12.33 -1.32 19.31
CA LEU A 90 -12.96 -1.49 18.00
C LEU A 90 -12.93 -2.94 17.49
N CYS A 91 -11.75 -3.56 17.42
CA CYS A 91 -11.60 -4.93 16.94
C CYS A 91 -12.30 -5.97 17.83
N ARG A 92 -12.47 -5.71 19.14
CA ARG A 92 -13.19 -6.61 20.05
C ARG A 92 -14.71 -6.53 19.86
N PHE A 93 -15.21 -5.36 19.51
CA PHE A 93 -16.64 -5.08 19.37
C PHE A 93 -17.14 -5.19 17.93
N GLU A 94 -16.26 -5.28 16.93
CA GLU A 94 -16.57 -5.67 15.56
C GLU A 94 -16.38 -7.18 15.37
N LYS A 95 -17.45 -7.92 15.07
CA LYS A 95 -17.38 -9.33 14.70
C LYS A 95 -18.06 -9.53 13.35
N GLY A 96 -17.30 -9.78 12.29
CA GLY A 96 -17.85 -10.06 10.96
C GLY A 96 -18.82 -9.00 10.44
N ARG A 97 -18.43 -7.72 10.47
CA ARG A 97 -19.27 -6.55 10.11
C ARG A 97 -20.47 -6.32 11.04
N TRP A 98 -20.44 -6.85 12.26
CA TRP A 98 -21.45 -6.60 13.29
C TRP A 98 -20.83 -5.81 14.44
N CYS A 99 -21.41 -4.66 14.79
CA CYS A 99 -21.00 -3.87 15.94
C CYS A 99 -21.80 -4.28 17.19
N LYS A 100 -21.14 -4.90 18.17
CA LYS A 100 -21.76 -5.33 19.44
C LYS A 100 -22.23 -4.16 20.30
N LYS A 101 -21.61 -2.98 20.18
CA LYS A 101 -21.94 -1.79 20.99
C LYS A 101 -23.29 -1.19 20.61
N ILE A 102 -23.62 -1.18 19.32
CA ILE A 102 -24.88 -0.64 18.78
C ILE A 102 -25.87 -1.78 18.43
N LYS A 103 -25.42 -3.04 18.57
CA LYS A 103 -26.16 -4.27 18.18
C LYS A 103 -26.68 -4.25 16.74
N LYS A 104 -26.03 -3.51 15.84
CA LYS A 104 -26.41 -3.35 14.42
C LYS A 104 -25.25 -3.70 13.49
N LYS A 105 -25.56 -3.95 12.22
CA LYS A 105 -24.53 -4.08 11.16
C LYS A 105 -23.64 -2.83 11.18
N CYS A 106 -22.34 -3.05 11.24
CA CYS A 106 -21.33 -2.00 11.20
C CYS A 106 -21.29 -1.47 9.77
N THR A 107 -21.65 -0.20 9.59
CA THR A 107 -21.56 0.53 8.33
C THR A 107 -20.91 1.88 8.62
N PRO A 108 -20.29 2.56 7.63
CA PRO A 108 -19.68 3.86 7.85
C PRO A 108 -20.62 4.87 8.52
N LYS A 109 -21.92 4.84 8.18
CA LYS A 109 -22.97 5.71 8.75
C LYS A 109 -23.26 5.44 10.23
N ASN A 110 -23.11 4.19 10.66
CA ASN A 110 -23.45 3.73 12.01
C ASN A 110 -22.20 3.41 12.84
N CYS A 111 -21.01 3.72 12.32
CA CYS A 111 -19.78 3.50 13.04
C CYS A 111 -19.73 4.53 14.19
N PRO A 112 -19.58 4.09 15.45
CA PRO A 112 -19.51 5.01 16.59
C PRO A 112 -18.24 5.87 16.61
N PHE A 113 -17.38 5.73 15.60
CA PHE A 113 -16.13 6.46 15.47
C PHE A 113 -16.10 7.12 14.08
N PRO A 114 -15.64 8.37 14.00
CA PRO A 114 -15.58 9.08 12.74
C PRO A 114 -14.55 8.41 11.83
N ILE A 115 -15.04 7.66 10.85
CA ILE A 115 -14.33 7.50 9.58
C ILE A 115 -14.77 8.75 8.81
N ARG A 116 -14.07 9.87 9.03
CA ARG A 116 -14.30 11.10 8.26
C ARG A 116 -13.70 10.94 6.87
#